data_AF-A0A8T6PKJ6-F1
#
_entry.id   AF-A0A8T6PKJ6-F1
#
_cell.length_a   1.000
_cell.length_b   1.000
_cell.length_c   1.000
_cell.angle_alpha   90.00
_cell.angle_beta   90.00
_cell.angle_gamma   90.00
#
_symmetry.space_group_name_H-M   'P 1'
#
loop_
_entity.id
_entity.type
_entity.pdbx_description
1 polymer ?
#
loop_
_entity_poly.entity_id
_entity_poly.type
_entity_poly.pdbx_seq_one_letter_code
_entity_poly.pdbx_strand_id
1 'polypeptide(L)'
;MTGIEVAFNNLLAFYFLLRLLRYGYWRDAVWLGLSAGLGLWFYAAFRFTGLALAIVALVRVRRWRTVVSGIIAGLIVMALVFPIVVYSQVESDEFLYRTRKIQIFDPDNRQAPTLAEAIANNIQAHAKMFHIEGDHNGRHNLPGTPMLDPVMGMLMILGIGLALRNVHQSTGWYFLVLLITGLLPGILTLESEAPQSLRTIGVLPSVAYLCALAVFAIGQMLVDQPRTRPLVMGIGVALATSLYSNYALYFEDQRHDFKVWDGFSPVQSILGRTVADYPADQRLLFSPLISFAPTIAFFAPDVEQRQETLILPDALPIRAEPTYAASIFLQKDDRWLWDYAQRLYPNATFHKITLQELDLNTDRSGVLIYVIDLTPADIASLQGLGADGTGALYIPEYGAYRLSGPWGTNLYLDGQLVDARDQLMLGAGNHAIRIEPPGGLLEWRQSDDFSFDAVPEHFLYHHPVGAYGFTGWYYRIDNQDSLIQRIESGISPSLVRVDPALDAYFHVLHLPRPYGVAWRGWLQVKETGSYGFSLRAIEWAELRVNGTQVAETPGPDQTIYTTVELPPGLHEIQVRFLDTVPYSRIHLLWQPPGQQGFTTPPPELFSPFPY
;
A
#
# COMPACT_ATOMS: atom_id res chain seq x y z
N MET A 1 3.75 -3.30 15.28
CA MET A 1 4.50 -3.86 16.43
C MET A 1 5.83 -3.15 16.52
N THR A 2 6.16 -2.62 17.69
CA THR A 2 7.28 -1.69 17.93
C THR A 2 8.62 -2.37 18.18
N GLY A 3 8.69 -3.71 18.17
CA GLY A 3 9.93 -4.49 18.28
C GLY A 3 10.62 -4.43 19.66
N ILE A 4 10.18 -3.53 20.55
CA ILE A 4 10.69 -3.36 21.92
C ILE A 4 10.53 -4.63 22.77
N GLU A 5 9.52 -5.43 22.46
CA GLU A 5 9.26 -6.71 23.12
C GLU A 5 10.42 -7.70 22.90
N VAL A 6 11.13 -7.60 21.78
CA VAL A 6 12.31 -8.42 21.49
C VAL A 6 13.42 -8.11 22.47
N ALA A 7 13.81 -6.84 22.59
CA ALA A 7 14.88 -6.42 23.49
C ALA A 7 14.56 -6.74 24.96
N PHE A 8 13.30 -6.53 25.36
CA PHE A 8 12.81 -6.87 26.71
C PHE A 8 12.92 -8.37 27.00
N ASN A 9 12.36 -9.22 26.14
CA ASN A 9 12.40 -10.67 26.32
C ASN A 9 13.84 -11.22 26.20
N ASN A 10 14.70 -10.61 25.38
CA ASN A 10 16.11 -10.97 25.25
C ASN A 10 16.84 -10.83 26.59
N LEU A 11 16.71 -9.66 27.22
CA LEU A 11 17.35 -9.37 28.51
C LEU A 11 16.81 -10.27 29.63
N LEU A 12 15.50 -10.49 29.69
CA LEU A 12 14.88 -11.39 30.67
C LEU A 12 15.33 -12.83 30.50
N ALA A 13 15.26 -13.36 29.28
CA ALA A 13 15.69 -14.72 28.98
C ALA A 13 17.17 -14.91 29.32
N PHE A 14 18.03 -13.94 28.99
CA PHE A 14 19.43 -14.02 29.36
C PHE A 14 19.66 -13.98 30.88
N TYR A 15 18.98 -13.09 31.59
CA TYR A 15 19.06 -12.99 33.05
C TYR A 15 18.71 -14.31 33.73
N PHE A 16 17.60 -14.93 33.33
CA PHE A 16 17.18 -16.22 33.89
C PHE A 16 18.08 -17.37 33.43
N LEU A 17 18.62 -17.33 32.21
CA LEU A 17 19.63 -18.31 31.76
C LEU A 17 20.89 -18.25 32.63
N LEU A 18 21.41 -17.05 32.93
CA LEU A 18 22.57 -16.91 33.81
C LEU A 18 22.32 -17.42 35.22
N ARG A 19 21.15 -17.09 35.79
CA ARG A 19 20.75 -17.60 37.11
C ARG A 19 20.61 -19.12 37.11
N LEU A 20 20.00 -19.68 36.07
CA LEU A 20 19.86 -21.12 35.88
C LEU A 20 21.22 -21.82 35.78
N LEU A 21 22.16 -21.25 35.03
CA LEU A 21 23.53 -21.77 34.91
C LEU A 21 24.29 -21.70 36.24
N ARG A 22 24.08 -20.63 37.04
CA ARG A 22 24.76 -20.42 38.32
C ARG A 22 24.19 -21.30 39.44
N TYR A 23 22.87 -21.33 39.59
CA TYR A 23 22.19 -21.91 40.74
C TYR A 23 21.42 -23.20 40.44
N GLY A 24 20.97 -23.41 39.21
CA GLY A 24 20.24 -24.62 38.79
C GLY A 24 18.83 -24.74 39.40
N TYR A 25 18.17 -23.63 39.71
CA TYR A 25 16.81 -23.63 40.28
C TYR A 25 15.75 -23.75 39.19
N TRP A 26 14.74 -24.60 39.41
CA TRP A 26 13.63 -24.81 38.47
C TRP A 26 12.79 -23.54 38.26
N ARG A 27 12.71 -22.65 39.25
CA ARG A 27 12.00 -21.36 39.12
C ARG A 27 12.64 -20.48 38.04
N ASP A 28 13.97 -20.47 37.97
CA ASP A 28 14.68 -19.72 36.93
C ASP A 28 14.41 -20.34 35.54
N ALA A 29 14.29 -21.67 35.46
CA ALA A 29 13.90 -22.34 34.22
C ALA A 29 12.47 -22.01 33.78
N VAL A 30 11.53 -21.87 34.71
CA VAL A 30 10.16 -21.45 34.38
C VAL A 30 10.17 -20.07 33.75
N TRP A 31 10.84 -19.10 34.39
CA TRP A 31 10.91 -17.74 33.86
C TRP A 31 11.73 -17.62 32.57
N LEU A 32 12.79 -18.43 32.42
CA LEU A 32 13.52 -18.56 31.15
C LEU A 32 12.59 -19.05 30.04
N GLY A 33 11.83 -20.12 30.29
CA GLY A 33 10.90 -20.69 29.32
C GLY A 33 9.78 -19.73 28.95
N LEU A 34 9.21 -19.02 29.92
CA LEU A 34 8.19 -17.99 29.69
C LEU A 34 8.74 -16.83 28.84
N SER A 35 9.90 -16.29 29.20
CA SER A 35 10.49 -15.14 28.49
C SER A 35 10.90 -15.51 27.06
N ALA A 36 11.51 -16.69 26.87
CA ALA A 36 11.89 -17.18 25.54
C ALA A 36 10.68 -17.57 24.69
N GLY A 37 9.65 -18.19 25.29
CA GLY A 37 8.42 -18.57 24.60
C GLY A 37 7.62 -17.34 24.17
N LEU A 38 7.39 -16.38 25.06
CA LEU A 38 6.69 -15.13 24.75
C LEU A 38 7.44 -14.28 23.71
N GLY A 39 8.78 -14.24 23.77
CA GLY A 39 9.58 -13.56 22.75
C GLY A 39 9.33 -14.08 21.32
N LEU A 40 9.06 -15.38 21.17
CA LEU A 40 8.75 -16.01 19.88
C LEU A 40 7.35 -15.67 19.33
N TRP A 41 6.47 -15.09 20.13
CA TRP A 41 5.13 -14.64 19.70
C TRP A 41 5.14 -13.24 19.06
N PHE A 42 5.94 -12.31 19.59
CA PHE A 42 5.82 -10.90 19.23
C PHE A 42 6.53 -10.55 17.92
N TYR A 43 7.72 -11.10 17.66
CA TYR A 43 8.47 -10.72 16.46
C TYR A 43 9.41 -11.81 15.96
N ALA A 44 9.46 -11.99 14.63
CA ALA A 44 10.23 -13.05 14.00
C ALA A 44 11.75 -12.96 14.26
N ALA A 45 12.31 -11.75 14.46
CA ALA A 45 13.74 -11.61 14.74
C ALA A 45 14.15 -12.28 16.07
N PHE A 46 13.22 -12.45 17.02
CA PHE A 46 13.50 -13.14 18.29
C PHE A 46 13.94 -14.60 18.09
N ARG A 47 13.58 -15.23 16.96
CA ARG A 47 14.03 -16.60 16.62
C ARG A 47 15.55 -16.73 16.68
N PHE A 48 16.28 -15.70 16.25
CA PHE A 48 17.74 -15.68 16.28
C PHE A 48 18.31 -15.39 17.67
N THR A 49 17.57 -14.70 18.54
CA THR A 49 17.92 -14.66 19.97
C THR A 49 17.71 -16.02 20.63
N GLY A 50 16.63 -16.74 20.28
CA GLY A 50 16.45 -18.14 20.67
C GLY A 50 17.65 -19.00 20.31
N LEU A 51 18.19 -18.82 19.10
CA LEU A 51 19.44 -19.46 18.66
C LEU A 51 20.65 -19.07 19.53
N ALA A 52 20.82 -17.79 19.87
CA ALA A 52 21.89 -17.34 20.77
C ALA A 52 21.81 -18.00 22.16
N LEU A 53 20.60 -18.06 22.73
CA LEU A 53 20.34 -18.72 24.01
C LEU A 53 20.65 -20.22 23.95
N ALA A 54 20.24 -20.89 22.87
CA ALA A 54 20.53 -22.31 22.64
C ALA A 54 22.04 -22.57 22.53
N ILE A 55 22.78 -21.75 21.78
CA ILE A 55 24.24 -21.85 21.66
C ILE A 55 24.91 -21.69 23.04
N VAL A 56 24.50 -20.69 23.82
CA VAL A 56 25.08 -20.47 25.16
C VAL A 56 24.72 -21.60 26.12
N ALA A 57 23.50 -22.10 26.07
CA ALA A 57 23.09 -23.26 26.87
C ALA A 57 23.94 -24.50 26.51
N LEU A 58 24.09 -24.81 25.22
CA LEU A 58 24.88 -25.95 24.75
C LEU A 58 26.34 -25.91 25.24
N VAL A 59 26.96 -24.72 25.24
CA VAL A 59 28.37 -24.56 25.62
C VAL A 59 28.58 -24.55 27.14
N ARG A 60 27.64 -23.97 27.91
CA ARG A 60 27.83 -23.66 29.34
C ARG A 60 27.08 -24.60 30.30
N VAL A 61 26.06 -25.33 29.85
CA VAL A 61 25.37 -26.30 30.70
C VAL A 61 26.29 -27.50 30.95
N ARG A 62 26.76 -27.65 32.19
CA ARG A 62 27.65 -28.75 32.61
C ARG A 62 27.08 -29.61 33.73
N ARG A 63 26.10 -29.11 34.47
CA ARG A 63 25.54 -29.77 35.67
C ARG A 63 24.23 -30.47 35.33
N TRP A 64 24.06 -31.71 35.79
CA TRP A 64 22.82 -32.47 35.61
C TRP A 64 21.55 -31.72 36.08
N ARG A 65 21.61 -31.05 37.24
CA ARG A 65 20.49 -30.23 37.75
C ARG A 65 20.08 -29.11 36.78
N THR A 66 21.05 -28.52 36.10
CA THR A 66 20.83 -27.49 35.09
C THR A 66 20.25 -28.10 33.81
N VAL A 67 20.65 -29.31 33.42
CA VAL A 67 20.04 -30.04 32.30
C VAL A 67 18.56 -30.31 32.56
N VAL A 68 18.22 -30.90 33.72
CA VAL A 68 16.82 -31.20 34.08
C VAL A 68 15.98 -29.93 34.12
N SER A 69 16.49 -28.87 34.74
CA SER A 69 15.80 -27.59 34.76
C SER A 69 15.69 -26.97 33.35
N GLY A 70 16.70 -27.14 32.51
CA GLY A 70 16.67 -26.72 31.10
C GLY A 70 15.58 -27.43 30.29
N ILE A 71 15.29 -28.70 30.59
CA ILE A 71 14.16 -29.43 29.98
C ILE A 71 12.83 -28.76 30.36
N ILE A 72 12.66 -28.32 31.62
CA ILE A 72 11.46 -27.57 32.05
C ILE A 72 11.31 -26.29 31.23
N ALA A 73 12.40 -25.52 31.06
CA ALA A 73 12.38 -24.32 30.23
C ALA A 73 11.99 -24.65 28.78
N GLY A 74 12.57 -25.69 28.19
CA GLY A 74 12.25 -26.16 26.83
C GLY A 74 10.80 -26.60 26.68
N LEU A 75 10.23 -27.32 27.65
CA LEU A 75 8.83 -27.72 27.64
C LEU A 75 7.88 -26.52 27.71
N ILE A 76 8.23 -25.49 28.49
CA ILE A 76 7.44 -24.26 28.56
C ILE A 76 7.50 -23.49 27.23
N VAL A 77 8.69 -23.37 26.62
CA VAL A 77 8.82 -22.77 25.28
C VAL A 77 7.97 -23.56 24.28
N MET A 78 8.06 -24.89 24.28
CA MET A 78 7.27 -25.74 23.39
C MET A 78 5.77 -25.56 23.62
N ALA A 79 5.31 -25.53 24.87
CA ALA A 79 3.90 -25.33 25.19
C ALA A 79 3.38 -23.96 24.71
N LEU A 80 4.18 -22.90 24.88
CA LEU A 80 3.82 -21.56 24.43
C LEU A 80 3.85 -21.43 22.91
N VAL A 81 4.82 -22.03 22.23
CA VAL A 81 4.99 -21.89 20.77
C VAL A 81 4.14 -22.91 20.00
N PHE A 82 3.56 -23.92 20.68
CA PHE A 82 2.73 -24.95 20.07
C PHE A 82 1.65 -24.42 19.12
N PRO A 83 0.85 -23.38 19.47
CA PRO A 83 -0.13 -22.83 18.53
C PRO A 83 0.49 -22.26 17.26
N ILE A 84 1.65 -21.60 17.37
CA ILE A 84 2.40 -21.07 16.22
C ILE A 84 2.92 -22.22 15.36
N VAL A 85 3.40 -23.32 15.97
CA VAL A 85 3.83 -24.51 15.24
C VAL A 85 2.66 -25.11 14.48
N VAL A 86 1.52 -25.33 15.14
CA VAL A 86 0.31 -25.85 14.49
C VAL A 86 -0.11 -24.95 13.33
N TYR A 87 -0.20 -23.64 13.54
CA TYR A 87 -0.54 -22.69 12.49
C TYR A 87 0.46 -22.71 11.33
N SER A 88 1.77 -22.79 11.61
CA SER A 88 2.79 -22.89 10.56
C SER A 88 2.71 -24.16 9.71
N GLN A 89 2.08 -25.22 10.23
CA GLN A 89 1.87 -26.48 9.52
C GLN A 89 0.54 -26.50 8.76
N VAL A 90 -0.52 -25.95 9.36
CA VAL A 90 -1.86 -25.90 8.75
C VAL A 90 -1.92 -24.83 7.66
N GLU A 91 -1.47 -23.61 7.96
CA GLU A 91 -1.49 -22.45 7.05
C GLU A 91 -0.06 -22.07 6.62
N SER A 92 0.67 -23.06 6.12
CA SER A 92 2.10 -22.91 5.84
C SER A 92 2.42 -21.84 4.79
N ASP A 93 1.56 -21.67 3.79
CA ASP A 93 1.75 -20.68 2.74
C ASP A 93 1.52 -19.26 3.25
N GLU A 94 0.48 -19.04 4.07
CA GLU A 94 0.24 -17.74 4.71
C GLU A 94 1.37 -17.40 5.71
N PHE A 95 1.73 -18.37 6.56
CA PHE A 95 2.79 -18.20 7.55
C PHE A 95 4.15 -17.87 6.92
N LEU A 96 4.49 -18.52 5.79
CA LEU A 96 5.77 -18.33 5.10
C LEU A 96 5.71 -17.24 4.01
N TYR A 97 4.55 -16.69 3.68
CA TYR A 97 4.36 -15.75 2.56
C TYR A 97 5.39 -14.62 2.56
N ARG A 98 5.48 -13.88 3.68
CA ARG A 98 6.45 -12.78 3.82
C ARG A 98 7.89 -13.25 3.79
N THR A 99 8.19 -14.40 4.41
CA THR A 99 9.56 -14.93 4.49
C THR A 99 10.06 -15.34 3.11
N ARG A 100 9.24 -16.03 2.32
CA ARG A 100 9.58 -16.45 0.95
C ARG A 100 9.83 -15.24 0.04
N LYS A 101 9.08 -14.15 0.21
CA LYS A 101 9.24 -12.93 -0.59
C LYS A 101 10.46 -12.07 -0.26
N ILE A 102 11.02 -12.15 0.94
CA ILE A 102 12.09 -11.23 1.38
C ILE A 102 13.45 -11.91 1.60
N GLN A 103 13.52 -13.23 1.46
CA GLN A 103 14.76 -13.98 1.67
C GLN A 103 15.74 -13.73 0.52
N ILE A 104 17.03 -13.68 0.86
CA ILE A 104 18.13 -13.46 -0.09
C ILE A 104 18.41 -14.67 -1.01
N PHE A 105 17.81 -15.82 -0.71
CA PHE A 105 17.98 -17.04 -1.50
C PHE A 105 17.23 -17.01 -2.83
N ASP A 106 16.25 -16.11 -2.95
CA ASP A 106 15.51 -15.88 -4.19
C ASP A 106 16.37 -15.02 -5.16
N PRO A 107 16.62 -15.48 -6.40
CA PRO A 107 17.35 -14.70 -7.40
C PRO A 107 16.79 -13.30 -7.65
N ASP A 108 15.47 -13.12 -7.64
CA ASP A 108 14.82 -11.85 -7.97
C ASP A 108 15.03 -10.78 -6.88
N ASN A 109 15.46 -11.22 -5.70
CA ASN A 109 15.73 -10.38 -4.53
C ASN A 109 17.18 -9.91 -4.41
N ARG A 110 18.06 -10.31 -5.34
CA ARG A 110 19.50 -9.99 -5.31
C ARG A 110 19.85 -8.97 -6.39
N GLN A 111 20.65 -7.97 -6.01
CA GLN A 111 21.28 -7.07 -6.97
C GLN A 111 22.64 -7.64 -7.40
N ALA A 112 23.34 -8.31 -6.48
CA ALA A 112 24.58 -9.01 -6.75
C ALA A 112 24.37 -10.27 -7.61
N PRO A 113 25.32 -10.60 -8.51
CA PRO A 113 25.21 -11.74 -9.41
C PRO A 113 25.27 -13.11 -8.71
N THR A 114 25.84 -13.18 -7.49
CA THR A 114 25.95 -14.43 -6.74
C THR A 114 25.44 -14.30 -5.30
N LEU A 115 24.97 -15.41 -4.73
CA LEU A 115 24.52 -15.46 -3.32
C LEU A 115 25.64 -15.08 -2.34
N ALA A 116 26.87 -15.53 -2.60
CA ALA A 116 27.99 -15.26 -1.72
C ALA A 116 28.33 -13.77 -1.68
N GLU A 117 28.28 -13.11 -2.84
CA GLU A 117 28.47 -11.66 -2.95
C GLU A 117 27.34 -10.89 -2.28
N ALA A 118 26.08 -11.28 -2.50
CA ALA A 118 24.94 -10.66 -1.82
C ALA A 118 25.04 -10.75 -0.28
N ILE A 119 25.42 -11.92 0.25
CA ILE A 119 25.65 -12.11 1.69
C ILE A 119 26.82 -11.25 2.16
N ALA A 120 27.93 -11.18 1.40
CA ALA A 120 29.08 -10.36 1.76
C ALA A 120 28.73 -8.87 1.79
N ASN A 121 27.98 -8.37 0.80
CA ASN A 121 27.48 -7.00 0.74
C ASN A 121 26.60 -6.69 1.95
N ASN A 122 25.67 -7.60 2.28
CA ASN A 122 24.81 -7.44 3.44
C ASN A 122 25.59 -7.47 4.77
N ILE A 123 26.57 -8.36 4.93
CA ILE A 123 27.46 -8.37 6.10
C ILE A 123 28.17 -7.02 6.22
N GLN A 124 28.71 -6.51 5.11
CA GLN A 124 29.41 -5.22 5.08
C GLN A 124 28.47 -4.07 5.45
N ALA A 125 27.27 -4.02 4.89
CA ALA A 125 26.26 -3.01 5.21
C ALA A 125 25.91 -3.03 6.70
N HIS A 126 25.64 -4.20 7.28
CA HIS A 126 25.29 -4.32 8.70
C HIS A 126 26.48 -4.05 9.64
N ALA A 127 27.72 -4.30 9.21
CA ALA A 127 28.91 -3.90 9.97
C ALA A 127 29.11 -2.38 9.98
N LYS A 128 28.84 -1.72 8.85
CA LYS A 128 28.89 -0.25 8.71
C LYS A 128 27.74 0.46 9.42
N MET A 129 26.60 -0.22 9.58
CA MET A 129 25.33 0.29 10.16
C MET A 129 25.49 1.13 11.42
N PHE A 130 26.43 0.75 12.30
CA PHE A 130 26.61 1.40 13.59
C PHE A 130 27.46 2.67 13.55
N HIS A 131 28.26 2.88 12.50
CA HIS A 131 29.32 3.91 12.53
C HIS A 131 29.42 4.77 11.26
N ILE A 132 29.01 4.25 10.11
CA ILE A 132 29.26 4.89 8.81
C ILE A 132 27.96 5.21 8.10
N GLU A 133 27.15 4.19 7.84
CA GLU A 133 25.91 4.34 7.08
C GLU A 133 24.89 3.35 7.61
N GLY A 134 23.77 3.88 8.10
CA GLY A 134 22.71 3.12 8.73
C GLY A 134 21.53 2.80 7.80
N ASP A 135 20.42 2.39 8.40
CA ASP A 135 19.16 2.06 7.73
C ASP A 135 18.59 3.28 6.99
N HIS A 136 18.14 3.08 5.74
CA HIS A 136 17.57 4.13 4.89
C HIS A 136 16.06 4.33 5.06
N ASN A 137 15.40 3.48 5.87
CA ASN A 137 13.96 3.59 6.14
C ASN A 137 13.70 4.63 7.24
N GLY A 138 13.00 5.71 6.87
CA GLY A 138 12.68 6.82 7.77
C GLY A 138 11.86 6.44 9.01
N ARG A 139 11.22 5.26 9.03
CA ARG A 139 10.53 4.75 10.24
C ARG A 139 11.47 4.30 11.34
N HIS A 140 12.73 4.04 11.02
CA HIS A 140 13.68 3.43 11.95
C HIS A 140 14.73 4.43 12.47
N ASN A 141 15.20 5.33 11.61
CA ASN A 141 16.10 6.42 11.96
C ASN A 141 16.09 7.49 10.84
N LEU A 142 16.84 8.58 11.00
CA LEU A 142 17.13 9.49 9.89
C LEU A 142 17.86 8.72 8.77
N PRO A 143 17.34 8.67 7.54
CA PRO A 143 17.83 7.77 6.49
C PRO A 143 19.34 7.86 6.24
N GLY A 144 20.02 6.71 6.33
CA GLY A 144 21.45 6.58 6.06
C GLY A 144 22.36 7.06 7.20
N THR A 145 21.84 7.72 8.22
CA THR A 145 22.66 8.09 9.39
C THR A 145 23.04 6.86 10.22
N PRO A 146 24.26 6.82 10.80
CA PRO A 146 24.67 5.73 11.67
C PRO A 146 23.68 5.48 12.82
N MET A 147 23.49 4.21 13.19
CA MET A 147 22.59 3.84 14.30
C MET A 147 23.14 4.21 15.69
N LEU A 148 24.44 4.51 15.81
CA LEU A 148 25.05 5.01 17.03
C LEU A 148 25.73 6.35 16.74
N ASP A 149 25.62 7.26 17.71
CA ASP A 149 26.44 8.46 17.68
C ASP A 149 27.94 8.11 17.78
N PRO A 150 28.85 8.99 17.34
CA PRO A 150 30.28 8.68 17.29
C PRO A 150 30.88 8.24 18.64
N VAL A 151 30.39 8.76 19.77
CA VAL A 151 30.91 8.42 21.10
C VAL A 151 30.48 7.00 21.47
N MET A 152 29.19 6.68 21.34
CA MET A 152 28.68 5.33 21.58
C MET A 152 29.26 4.32 20.60
N GLY A 153 29.47 4.71 19.35
CA GLY A 153 30.14 3.89 18.35
C GLY A 153 31.56 3.48 18.78
N MET A 154 32.38 4.43 19.23
CA MET A 154 33.72 4.14 19.73
C MET A 154 33.72 3.28 20.99
N LEU A 155 32.78 3.51 21.90
CA LEU A 155 32.59 2.68 23.10
C LEU A 155 32.20 1.25 22.72
N MET A 156 31.36 1.05 21.71
CA MET A 156 31.00 -0.29 21.23
C MET A 156 32.23 -1.03 20.70
N ILE A 157 33.07 -0.38 19.89
CA ILE A 157 34.30 -0.99 19.35
C ILE A 157 35.24 -1.40 20.48
N LEU A 158 35.47 -0.52 21.46
CA LEU A 158 36.28 -0.83 22.64
C LEU A 158 35.67 -1.99 23.44
N GLY A 159 34.35 -1.98 23.62
CA GLY A 159 33.59 -3.05 24.27
C GLY A 159 33.77 -4.41 23.61
N ILE A 160 33.73 -4.45 22.27
CA ILE A 160 34.01 -5.66 21.48
C ILE A 160 35.43 -6.16 21.77
N GLY A 161 36.43 -5.28 21.73
CA GLY A 161 37.82 -5.64 22.05
C GLY A 161 37.97 -6.21 23.47
N LEU A 162 37.32 -5.59 24.46
CA LEU A 162 37.34 -6.06 25.86
C LEU A 162 36.62 -7.40 26.04
N ALA A 163 35.47 -7.58 25.37
CA ALA A 163 34.71 -8.83 25.42
C ALA A 163 35.49 -9.99 24.78
N LEU A 164 36.19 -9.73 23.66
CA LEU A 164 37.04 -10.72 22.98
C LEU A 164 38.26 -11.11 23.82
N ARG A 165 38.89 -10.16 24.51
CA ARG A 165 40.04 -10.43 25.39
C ARG A 165 39.71 -11.44 26.50
N ASN A 166 38.49 -11.41 27.02
CA ASN A 166 38.03 -12.26 28.12
C ASN A 166 36.91 -13.23 27.70
N VAL A 167 36.93 -13.69 26.45
CA VAL A 167 35.83 -14.43 25.81
C VAL A 167 35.45 -15.71 26.56
N HIS A 168 36.42 -16.41 27.17
CA HIS A 168 36.16 -17.67 27.87
C HIS A 168 35.67 -17.50 29.32
N GLN A 169 35.92 -16.35 29.95
CA GLN A 169 35.66 -16.15 31.38
C GLN A 169 34.49 -15.20 31.68
N SER A 170 34.00 -14.43 30.71
CA SER A 170 33.06 -13.32 30.94
C SER A 170 31.66 -13.54 30.37
N THR A 171 30.70 -12.77 30.90
CA THR A 171 29.34 -12.56 30.36
C THR A 171 29.38 -12.05 28.90
N GLY A 172 30.48 -11.43 28.48
CA GLY A 172 30.64 -10.85 27.15
C GLY A 172 30.53 -11.84 26.00
N TRP A 173 30.83 -13.12 26.24
CA TRP A 173 30.61 -14.17 25.23
C TRP A 173 29.16 -14.23 24.73
N TYR A 174 28.18 -14.17 25.63
CA TYR A 174 26.78 -14.20 25.23
C TYR A 174 26.45 -13.01 24.33
N PHE A 175 26.87 -11.81 24.72
CA PHE A 175 26.56 -10.61 23.95
C PHE A 175 27.30 -10.56 22.61
N LEU A 176 28.47 -11.18 22.48
CA LEU A 176 29.12 -11.39 21.18
C LEU A 176 28.35 -12.38 20.30
N VAL A 177 27.90 -13.50 20.85
CA VAL A 177 27.06 -14.47 20.12
C VAL A 177 25.72 -13.84 19.72
N LEU A 178 25.10 -13.09 20.63
CA LEU A 178 23.85 -12.37 20.36
C LEU A 178 24.06 -11.25 19.33
N LEU A 179 25.21 -10.59 19.31
CA LEU A 179 25.54 -9.60 18.28
C LEU A 179 25.56 -10.28 16.90
N ILE A 180 26.28 -11.39 16.76
CA ILE A 180 26.38 -12.11 15.48
C ILE A 180 25.01 -12.67 15.06
N THR A 181 24.35 -13.41 15.94
CA THR A 181 23.06 -14.05 15.63
C THR A 181 21.95 -13.03 15.42
N GLY A 182 21.92 -11.94 16.19
CA GLY A 182 20.94 -10.87 16.04
C GLY A 182 21.07 -10.07 14.76
N LEU A 183 22.24 -10.05 14.11
CA LEU A 183 22.43 -9.43 12.79
C LEU A 183 21.96 -10.34 11.63
N LEU A 184 21.94 -11.66 11.82
CA LEU A 184 21.53 -12.62 10.77
C LEU A 184 20.17 -12.34 10.12
N PRO A 185 19.08 -12.02 10.87
CA PRO A 185 17.79 -11.75 10.25
C PRO A 185 17.79 -10.53 9.32
N GLY A 186 18.71 -9.57 9.48
CA GLY A 186 18.92 -8.51 8.48
C GLY A 186 19.79 -8.99 7.32
N ILE A 187 20.91 -9.67 7.64
CA ILE A 187 21.88 -10.15 6.64
C ILE A 187 21.27 -11.12 5.62
N LEU A 188 20.34 -11.99 6.05
CA LEU A 188 19.76 -13.04 5.21
C LEU A 188 18.51 -12.57 4.42
N THR A 189 18.30 -11.27 4.30
CA THR A 189 17.14 -10.67 3.61
C THR A 189 17.55 -9.77 2.45
N LEU A 190 16.56 -9.13 1.80
CA LEU A 190 16.71 -8.26 0.63
C LEU A 190 17.95 -7.34 0.69
N GLU A 191 18.75 -7.37 -0.37
CA GLU A 191 19.93 -6.50 -0.53
C GLU A 191 19.53 -5.03 -0.66
N SER A 192 18.38 -4.76 -1.28
CA SER A 192 17.82 -3.41 -1.45
C SER A 192 17.39 -2.73 -0.14
N GLU A 193 17.21 -3.49 0.93
CA GLU A 193 16.83 -2.98 2.25
C GLU A 193 17.98 -3.03 3.27
N ALA A 194 19.18 -3.44 2.86
CA ALA A 194 20.32 -3.54 3.76
C ALA A 194 21.04 -2.17 3.90
N PRO A 195 21.45 -1.76 5.11
CA PRO A 195 21.24 -2.45 6.39
C PRO A 195 19.81 -2.25 6.93
N GLN A 196 19.30 -3.25 7.66
CA GLN A 196 17.94 -3.24 8.19
C GLN A 196 17.95 -3.35 9.73
N SER A 197 17.71 -2.22 10.40
CA SER A 197 17.80 -2.08 11.85
C SER A 197 16.65 -2.74 12.63
N LEU A 198 15.43 -2.71 12.10
CA LEU A 198 14.26 -3.35 12.72
C LEU A 198 14.36 -4.88 12.71
N ARG A 199 14.84 -5.49 11.63
CA ARG A 199 15.10 -6.93 11.51
C ARG A 199 16.23 -7.36 12.44
N THR A 200 17.18 -6.46 12.70
CA THR A 200 18.31 -6.70 13.60
C THR A 200 18.11 -6.14 15.01
N ILE A 201 16.91 -5.69 15.37
CA ILE A 201 16.60 -5.07 16.67
C ILE A 201 17.01 -5.93 17.89
N GLY A 202 17.11 -7.24 17.70
CA GLY A 202 17.60 -8.18 18.71
C GLY A 202 19.04 -7.93 19.18
N VAL A 203 19.85 -7.14 18.47
CA VAL A 203 21.23 -6.78 18.86
C VAL A 203 21.30 -5.68 19.92
N LEU A 204 20.22 -4.94 20.19
CA LEU A 204 20.20 -3.82 21.14
C LEU A 204 20.83 -4.17 22.51
N PRO A 205 20.50 -5.31 23.16
CA PRO A 205 21.15 -5.71 24.41
C PRO A 205 22.67 -5.87 24.29
N SER A 206 23.16 -6.40 23.16
CA SER A 206 24.59 -6.55 22.90
C SER A 206 25.27 -5.21 22.76
N VAL A 207 24.69 -4.30 21.97
CA VAL A 207 25.24 -2.96 21.78
C VAL A 207 25.33 -2.23 23.12
N ALA A 208 24.24 -2.22 23.89
CA ALA A 208 24.21 -1.58 25.21
C ALA A 208 25.25 -2.19 26.18
N TYR A 209 25.36 -3.52 26.23
CA TYR A 209 26.33 -4.20 27.07
C TYR A 209 27.77 -3.86 26.68
N LEU A 210 28.10 -3.86 25.39
CA LEU A 210 29.46 -3.58 24.90
C LEU A 210 29.87 -2.15 25.21
N CYS A 211 28.98 -1.17 24.99
CA CYS A 211 29.21 0.22 25.40
C CYS A 211 29.41 0.32 26.93
N ALA A 212 28.54 -0.33 27.71
CA ALA A 212 28.65 -0.33 29.17
C ALA A 212 29.94 -0.98 29.68
N LEU A 213 30.42 -2.04 29.02
CA LEU A 213 31.68 -2.72 29.35
C LEU A 213 32.87 -1.78 29.15
N ALA A 214 32.88 -1.01 28.05
CA ALA A 214 33.90 0.00 27.79
C ALA A 214 33.86 1.11 28.85
N VAL A 215 32.68 1.66 29.15
CA VAL A 215 32.51 2.69 30.18
C VAL A 215 32.97 2.17 31.54
N PHE A 216 32.62 0.94 31.90
CA PHE A 216 33.04 0.33 33.16
C PHE A 216 34.56 0.19 33.25
N ALA A 217 35.21 -0.30 32.19
CA ALA A 217 36.66 -0.44 32.15
C ALA A 217 37.36 0.93 32.26
N ILE A 218 36.87 1.94 31.55
CA ILE A 218 37.37 3.32 31.65
C ILE A 218 37.17 3.86 33.08
N GLY A 219 35.99 3.64 33.67
CA GLY A 219 35.67 4.07 35.03
C GLY A 219 36.60 3.48 36.08
N GLN A 220 36.93 2.19 35.99
CA GLN A 220 37.90 1.56 36.90
C GLN A 220 39.28 2.23 36.81
N MET A 221 39.76 2.51 35.60
CA MET A 221 41.04 3.21 35.40
C MET A 221 41.06 4.61 36.01
N LEU A 222 39.91 5.28 36.08
CA LEU A 222 39.78 6.65 36.62
C LEU A 222 39.78 6.70 38.15
N VAL A 223 39.12 5.73 38.79
CA VAL A 223 39.03 5.64 40.26
C VAL A 223 40.40 5.35 40.88
N ASP A 224 41.23 4.57 40.19
CA ASP A 224 42.52 4.12 40.71
C ASP A 224 43.65 5.19 40.62
N GLN A 225 43.39 6.39 40.06
CA GLN A 225 44.41 7.44 39.95
C GLN A 225 43.90 8.87 40.26
N PRO A 226 44.52 9.63 41.18
CA PRO A 226 44.07 10.98 41.58
C PRO A 226 44.37 12.11 40.58
N ARG A 227 45.10 11.84 39.48
CA ARG A 227 45.45 12.84 38.43
C ARG A 227 44.50 12.85 37.22
N THR A 228 43.29 12.31 37.36
CA THR A 228 42.37 12.02 36.24
C THR A 228 41.33 13.11 35.96
N ARG A 229 41.33 14.24 36.68
CA ARG A 229 40.38 15.36 36.48
C ARG A 229 40.18 15.80 35.01
N PRO A 230 41.21 16.06 34.20
CA PRO A 230 41.00 16.46 32.81
C PRO A 230 40.38 15.35 31.96
N LEU A 231 40.68 14.09 32.26
CA LEU A 231 40.12 12.93 31.57
C LEU A 231 38.64 12.73 31.93
N VAL A 232 38.27 12.91 33.21
CA VAL A 232 36.86 12.91 33.66
C VAL A 232 36.08 14.05 33.00
N MET A 233 36.66 15.24 32.90
CA MET A 233 36.04 16.37 32.19
C MET A 233 35.85 16.05 30.70
N GLY A 234 36.86 15.46 30.05
CA GLY A 234 36.77 15.03 28.65
C GLY A 234 35.66 14.00 28.40
N ILE A 235 35.50 13.02 29.30
CA ILE A 235 34.42 12.04 29.24
C ILE A 235 33.06 12.69 29.47
N GLY A 236 32.96 13.60 30.45
CA GLY A 236 31.74 14.36 30.70
C GLY A 236 31.31 15.17 29.48
N VAL A 237 32.26 15.84 28.81
CA VAL A 237 32.02 16.56 27.55
C VAL A 237 31.59 15.59 26.45
N ALA A 238 32.26 14.45 26.26
CA ALA A 238 31.88 13.47 25.24
C ALA A 238 30.45 12.94 25.45
N LEU A 239 30.07 12.62 26.69
CA LEU A 239 28.71 12.17 27.01
C LEU A 239 27.68 13.28 26.81
N ALA A 240 28.01 14.53 27.17
CA ALA A 240 27.14 15.68 26.93
C ALA A 240 26.94 15.93 25.42
N THR A 241 28.00 15.80 24.62
CA THR A 241 27.94 15.89 23.16
C THR A 241 27.09 14.77 22.57
N SER A 242 27.25 13.53 23.02
CA SER A 242 26.40 12.39 22.60
C SER A 242 24.94 12.63 22.96
N LEU A 243 24.65 13.12 24.17
CA LEU A 243 23.29 13.46 24.57
C LEU A 243 22.68 14.54 23.67
N TYR A 244 23.42 15.63 23.44
CA TYR A 244 22.96 16.72 22.57
C TYR A 244 22.79 16.26 21.12
N SER A 245 23.70 15.45 20.57
CA SER A 245 23.59 14.96 19.19
C SER A 245 22.39 14.07 19.01
N ASN A 246 22.09 13.18 19.97
CA ASN A 246 20.89 12.34 19.92
C ASN A 246 19.61 13.18 20.10
N TYR A 247 19.64 14.20 20.96
CA TYR A 247 18.53 15.15 21.10
C TYR A 247 18.25 15.87 19.77
N ALA A 248 19.28 16.48 19.16
CA ALA A 248 19.14 17.19 17.90
C ALA A 248 18.67 16.25 16.77
N LEU A 249 19.26 15.06 16.66
CA LEU A 249 18.87 14.07 15.66
C LEU A 249 17.39 13.70 15.77
N TYR A 250 16.89 13.41 16.98
CA TYR A 250 15.52 12.96 17.18
C TYR A 250 14.50 14.10 17.15
N PHE A 251 14.75 15.18 17.91
CA PHE A 251 13.80 16.26 18.12
C PHE A 251 13.91 17.41 17.12
N GLU A 252 14.95 17.47 16.29
CA GLU A 252 15.12 18.51 15.27
C GLU A 252 15.28 17.93 13.86
N ASP A 253 16.19 17.00 13.62
CA ASP A 253 16.45 16.53 12.26
C ASP A 253 15.34 15.58 11.77
N GLN A 254 15.02 14.53 12.55
CA GLN A 254 14.01 13.55 12.17
C GLN A 254 12.61 14.15 12.02
N ARG A 255 12.22 15.11 12.87
CA ARG A 255 10.86 15.69 12.83
C ARG A 255 10.57 16.45 11.54
N HIS A 256 11.60 17.03 10.92
CA HIS A 256 11.45 17.85 9.71
C HIS A 256 11.83 17.09 8.44
N ASP A 257 12.32 15.86 8.55
CA ASP A 257 12.68 15.02 7.41
C ASP A 257 11.44 14.38 6.77
N PHE A 258 11.31 14.58 5.44
CA PHE A 258 10.17 14.07 4.69
C PHE A 258 10.06 12.55 4.71
N LYS A 259 11.18 11.80 4.63
CA LYS A 259 11.14 10.33 4.59
C LYS A 259 10.76 9.75 5.95
N VAL A 260 11.17 10.40 7.04
CA VAL A 260 10.72 10.06 8.38
C VAL A 260 9.21 10.30 8.46
N TRP A 261 8.75 11.51 8.16
CA TRP A 261 7.33 11.87 8.19
C TRP A 261 6.44 10.94 7.33
N ASP A 262 6.82 10.68 6.07
CA ASP A 262 6.11 9.81 5.13
C ASP A 262 6.02 8.36 5.63
N GLY A 263 7.03 7.91 6.39
CA GLY A 263 7.07 6.59 6.98
C GLY A 263 5.97 6.32 8.01
N PHE A 264 5.35 7.35 8.61
CA PHE A 264 4.37 7.20 9.70
C PHE A 264 2.91 7.40 9.25
N SER A 265 2.58 7.05 8.00
CA SER A 265 1.21 7.13 7.45
C SER A 265 0.54 8.50 7.67
N PRO A 266 1.19 9.60 7.29
CA PRO A 266 0.71 10.92 7.62
C PRO A 266 -0.56 11.29 6.87
N VAL A 267 -0.74 10.81 5.63
CA VAL A 267 -1.95 11.06 4.82
C VAL A 267 -3.21 10.58 5.57
N GLN A 268 -3.21 9.36 6.10
CA GLN A 268 -4.33 8.83 6.85
C GLN A 268 -4.54 9.56 8.19
N SER A 269 -3.46 9.99 8.84
CA SER A 269 -3.55 10.77 10.08
C SER A 269 -4.14 12.16 9.87
N ILE A 270 -3.78 12.83 8.76
CA ILE A 270 -4.32 14.13 8.37
C ILE A 270 -5.79 13.97 8.01
N LEU A 271 -6.12 13.01 7.13
CA LEU A 271 -7.51 12.72 6.76
C LEU A 271 -8.36 12.44 8.00
N GLY A 272 -7.90 11.60 8.93
CA GLY A 272 -8.61 11.31 10.18
C GLY A 272 -8.93 12.54 11.02
N ARG A 273 -8.01 13.52 11.08
CA ARG A 273 -8.26 14.79 11.78
C ARG A 273 -9.19 15.70 10.98
N THR A 274 -8.98 15.81 9.67
CA THR A 274 -9.80 16.62 8.78
C THR A 274 -11.26 16.18 8.81
N VAL A 275 -11.53 14.87 8.69
CA VAL A 275 -12.89 14.33 8.62
C VAL A 275 -13.62 14.34 9.96
N ALA A 276 -12.87 14.42 11.08
CA ALA A 276 -13.45 14.62 12.41
C ALA A 276 -14.18 15.96 12.54
N ASP A 277 -13.78 16.96 11.75
CA ASP A 277 -14.41 18.29 11.73
C ASP A 277 -15.63 18.35 10.79
N TYR A 278 -15.87 17.32 9.98
CA TYR A 278 -17.03 17.26 9.08
C TYR A 278 -18.32 16.89 9.83
N PRO A 279 -19.49 17.44 9.43
CA PRO A 279 -20.79 17.08 9.98
C PRO A 279 -21.07 15.57 9.91
N ALA A 280 -21.75 15.03 10.95
CA ALA A 280 -22.01 13.59 11.06
C ALA A 280 -23.00 13.05 10.00
N ASP A 281 -23.83 13.91 9.42
CA ASP A 281 -24.77 13.58 8.33
C ASP A 281 -24.15 13.68 6.93
N GLN A 282 -22.92 14.19 6.82
CA GLN A 282 -22.18 14.29 5.57
C GLN A 282 -21.52 12.96 5.21
N ARG A 283 -21.79 12.49 3.99
CA ARG A 283 -21.20 11.28 3.41
C ARG A 283 -19.78 11.56 2.94
N LEU A 284 -18.87 10.64 3.22
CA LEU A 284 -17.46 10.79 2.87
C LEU A 284 -17.04 9.69 1.90
N LEU A 285 -16.62 10.06 0.70
CA LEU A 285 -16.20 9.11 -0.32
C LEU A 285 -14.68 9.19 -0.48
N PHE A 286 -14.02 8.05 -0.40
CA PHE A 286 -12.56 7.98 -0.44
C PHE A 286 -12.06 7.19 -1.63
N SER A 287 -10.94 7.61 -2.22
CA SER A 287 -10.15 6.76 -3.11
C SER A 287 -9.88 5.39 -2.46
N PRO A 288 -9.87 4.29 -3.24
CA PRO A 288 -9.77 2.93 -2.70
C PRO A 288 -8.55 2.63 -1.81
N LEU A 289 -7.43 3.34 -1.98
CA LEU A 289 -6.21 3.11 -1.18
C LEU A 289 -6.21 3.78 0.19
N ILE A 290 -7.12 4.73 0.41
CA ILE A 290 -7.20 5.51 1.65
C ILE A 290 -8.55 5.31 2.37
N SER A 291 -9.48 4.57 1.79
CA SER A 291 -10.74 4.19 2.45
C SER A 291 -10.50 3.15 3.55
N PHE A 292 -11.33 3.18 4.58
CA PHE A 292 -11.34 2.26 5.73
C PHE A 292 -9.97 2.08 6.42
N ALA A 293 -9.09 3.08 6.34
CA ALA A 293 -7.81 3.04 7.01
C ALA A 293 -8.01 3.11 8.54
N PRO A 294 -7.46 2.17 9.33
CA PRO A 294 -7.63 2.16 10.80
C PRO A 294 -7.17 3.45 11.48
N THR A 295 -6.18 4.14 10.91
CA THR A 295 -5.70 5.43 11.40
C THR A 295 -6.75 6.53 11.27
N ILE A 296 -7.58 6.52 10.22
CA ILE A 296 -8.68 7.49 10.06
C ILE A 296 -9.74 7.22 11.13
N ALA A 297 -10.16 5.96 11.29
CA ALA A 297 -11.13 5.55 12.32
C ALA A 297 -10.64 5.83 13.76
N PHE A 298 -9.33 5.78 14.01
CA PHE A 298 -8.77 6.15 15.31
C PHE A 298 -9.01 7.63 15.67
N PHE A 299 -8.93 8.55 14.70
CA PHE A 299 -9.17 9.98 14.92
C PHE A 299 -10.66 10.37 14.81
N ALA A 300 -11.41 9.72 13.93
CA ALA A 300 -12.83 9.94 13.70
C ALA A 300 -13.60 8.62 13.74
N PRO A 301 -13.98 8.10 14.93
CA PRO A 301 -14.60 6.77 15.03
C PRO A 301 -15.97 6.64 14.33
N ASP A 302 -16.71 7.73 14.20
CA ASP A 302 -17.99 7.81 13.48
C ASP A 302 -17.83 7.61 11.96
N VAL A 303 -16.63 7.84 11.43
CA VAL A 303 -16.32 7.79 10.00
C VAL A 303 -16.62 6.42 9.39
N GLU A 304 -16.50 5.34 10.15
CA GLU A 304 -16.77 3.97 9.67
C GLU A 304 -18.23 3.78 9.21
N GLN A 305 -19.18 4.55 9.74
CA GLN A 305 -20.60 4.41 9.44
C GLN A 305 -21.05 5.28 8.25
N ARG A 306 -20.25 6.26 7.86
CA ARG A 306 -20.60 7.27 6.85
C ARG A 306 -19.59 7.40 5.72
N GLN A 307 -18.53 6.58 5.74
CA GLN A 307 -17.57 6.51 4.65
C GLN A 307 -17.96 5.47 3.60
N GLU A 308 -17.63 5.77 2.36
CA GLU A 308 -17.83 4.90 1.20
C GLU A 308 -16.54 4.86 0.37
N THR A 309 -16.29 3.74 -0.30
CA THR A 309 -15.16 3.62 -1.23
C THR A 309 -15.62 3.98 -2.64
N LEU A 310 -14.89 4.86 -3.31
CA LEU A 310 -15.15 5.18 -4.70
C LEU A 310 -14.95 3.94 -5.59
N ILE A 311 -15.92 3.69 -6.47
CA ILE A 311 -15.86 2.60 -7.44
C ILE A 311 -15.15 3.13 -8.69
N LEU A 312 -13.87 2.76 -8.86
CA LEU A 312 -13.07 3.20 -10.00
C LEU A 312 -13.22 2.25 -11.21
N PRO A 313 -13.06 2.77 -12.45
CA PRO A 313 -12.88 4.18 -12.80
C PRO A 313 -14.20 4.99 -12.85
N ASP A 314 -15.35 4.34 -12.69
CA ASP A 314 -16.66 4.98 -12.85
C ASP A 314 -17.21 5.59 -11.53
N ALA A 315 -16.46 6.50 -10.93
CA ALA A 315 -16.77 7.06 -9.62
C ALA A 315 -17.74 8.26 -9.62
N LEU A 316 -17.94 8.89 -10.77
CA LEU A 316 -18.74 10.11 -10.93
C LEU A 316 -19.71 9.98 -12.11
N PRO A 317 -20.91 10.59 -12.05
CA PRO A 317 -21.45 11.43 -10.97
C PRO A 317 -21.86 10.63 -9.70
N ILE A 318 -22.29 11.33 -8.64
CA ILE A 318 -22.78 10.69 -7.40
C ILE A 318 -24.15 10.06 -7.68
N ARG A 319 -24.22 8.74 -7.54
CA ARG A 319 -25.39 7.91 -7.88
C ARG A 319 -26.28 7.67 -6.67
N ALA A 320 -26.79 8.75 -6.09
CA ALA A 320 -27.64 8.69 -4.91
C ALA A 320 -28.65 9.84 -4.90
N GLU A 321 -29.69 9.69 -4.08
CA GLU A 321 -30.64 10.77 -3.85
C GLU A 321 -29.94 12.00 -3.26
N PRO A 322 -30.26 13.22 -3.73
CA PRO A 322 -29.63 14.45 -3.29
C PRO A 322 -30.20 14.93 -1.96
N THR A 323 -30.13 14.10 -0.91
CA THR A 323 -30.67 14.39 0.42
C THR A 323 -29.58 14.74 1.45
N TYR A 324 -28.31 14.66 1.05
CA TYR A 324 -27.15 14.84 1.93
C TYR A 324 -26.03 15.59 1.22
N ALA A 325 -25.13 16.21 2.00
CA ALA A 325 -23.87 16.72 1.49
C ALA A 325 -22.85 15.58 1.38
N ALA A 326 -21.98 15.64 0.37
CA ALA A 326 -20.96 14.62 0.13
C ALA A 326 -19.58 15.26 0.01
N SER A 327 -18.54 14.61 0.55
CA SER A 327 -17.16 15.01 0.34
C SER A 327 -16.33 13.90 -0.25
N ILE A 328 -15.64 14.19 -1.34
CA ILE A 328 -14.83 13.24 -2.08
C ILE A 328 -13.35 13.53 -1.81
N PHE A 329 -12.64 12.55 -1.26
CA PHE A 329 -11.22 12.61 -0.95
C PHE A 329 -10.45 11.75 -1.95
N LEU A 330 -9.74 12.41 -2.86
CA LEU A 330 -8.97 11.75 -3.91
C LEU A 330 -7.48 11.78 -3.59
N GLN A 331 -6.84 10.62 -3.72
CA GLN A 331 -5.38 10.54 -3.70
C GLN A 331 -4.77 11.17 -4.95
N LYS A 332 -3.46 11.44 -4.90
CA LYS A 332 -2.72 12.07 -6.00
C LYS A 332 -2.87 11.36 -7.36
N ASP A 333 -2.98 10.03 -7.35
CA ASP A 333 -3.04 9.20 -8.56
C ASP A 333 -4.42 9.26 -9.22
N ASP A 334 -5.45 9.71 -8.50
CA ASP A 334 -6.83 9.85 -9.00
C ASP A 334 -7.13 11.30 -9.43
N ARG A 335 -6.10 12.09 -9.77
CA ARG A 335 -6.21 13.50 -10.16
C ARG A 335 -7.19 13.72 -11.33
N TRP A 336 -7.31 12.79 -12.25
CA TRP A 336 -8.22 12.95 -13.39
C TRP A 336 -9.69 13.07 -12.94
N LEU A 337 -10.08 12.42 -11.83
CA LEU A 337 -11.41 12.57 -11.24
C LEU A 337 -11.64 13.97 -10.69
N TRP A 338 -10.59 14.63 -10.18
CA TRP A 338 -10.67 16.04 -9.81
C TRP A 338 -10.96 16.90 -11.04
N ASP A 339 -10.19 16.72 -12.12
CA ASP A 339 -10.36 17.49 -13.35
C ASP A 339 -11.73 17.20 -14.01
N TYR A 340 -12.25 15.98 -13.87
CA TYR A 340 -13.59 15.59 -14.33
C TYR A 340 -14.70 16.18 -13.44
N ALA A 341 -14.55 16.13 -12.12
CA ALA A 341 -15.49 16.72 -11.17
C ALA A 341 -15.63 18.23 -11.36
N GLN A 342 -14.57 18.96 -11.70
CA GLN A 342 -14.64 20.39 -12.01
C GLN A 342 -15.55 20.70 -13.22
N ARG A 343 -15.64 19.77 -14.17
CA ARG A 343 -16.55 19.90 -15.32
C ARG A 343 -18.00 19.55 -14.96
N LEU A 344 -18.18 18.52 -14.14
CA LEU A 344 -19.49 18.04 -13.73
C LEU A 344 -20.15 18.96 -12.69
N TYR A 345 -19.41 19.43 -11.69
CA TYR A 345 -19.92 20.21 -10.56
C TYR A 345 -19.24 21.58 -10.47
N PRO A 346 -19.51 22.51 -11.39
CA PRO A 346 -18.83 23.81 -11.42
C PRO A 346 -19.08 24.68 -10.19
N ASN A 347 -20.15 24.41 -9.43
CA ASN A 347 -20.52 25.15 -8.22
C ASN A 347 -20.02 24.51 -6.92
N ALA A 348 -19.42 23.31 -7.00
CA ALA A 348 -18.87 22.62 -5.84
C ALA A 348 -17.65 23.35 -5.27
N THR A 349 -17.31 23.04 -4.01
CA THR A 349 -16.10 23.58 -3.38
C THR A 349 -14.92 22.63 -3.61
N PHE A 350 -13.82 23.19 -4.12
CA PHE A 350 -12.61 22.45 -4.47
C PHE A 350 -11.44 22.96 -3.65
N HIS A 351 -10.82 22.11 -2.84
CA HIS A 351 -9.61 22.45 -2.12
C HIS A 351 -8.59 21.29 -2.09
N LYS A 352 -7.35 21.61 -1.73
CA LYS A 352 -6.22 20.67 -1.77
C LYS A 352 -5.53 20.69 -0.43
N ILE A 353 -5.22 19.52 0.10
CA ILE A 353 -4.35 19.37 1.27
C ILE A 353 -2.92 19.22 0.76
N THR A 354 -2.01 20.09 1.20
CA THR A 354 -0.65 20.16 0.65
C THR A 354 0.44 19.96 1.70
N LEU A 355 1.65 19.63 1.24
CA LEU A 355 2.81 19.47 2.13
C LEU A 355 3.26 20.76 2.82
N GLN A 356 3.03 21.92 2.22
CA GLN A 356 3.52 23.21 2.74
C GLN A 356 2.79 23.63 4.03
N GLU A 357 1.57 23.14 4.25
CA GLU A 357 0.78 23.41 5.46
C GLU A 357 1.35 22.70 6.70
N LEU A 358 2.37 21.84 6.54
CA LEU A 358 2.86 20.92 7.58
C LEU A 358 4.26 21.25 8.14
N ASP A 359 4.83 22.42 7.80
CA ASP A 359 6.15 22.89 8.29
C ASP A 359 7.29 21.85 8.11
N LEU A 360 7.24 21.10 7.02
CA LEU A 360 8.27 20.12 6.66
C LEU A 360 9.43 20.80 5.93
N ASN A 361 10.67 20.42 6.24
CA ASN A 361 11.87 20.95 5.58
C ASN A 361 12.04 20.30 4.20
N THR A 362 11.16 20.68 3.27
CA THR A 362 11.16 20.14 1.92
C THR A 362 10.82 21.20 0.90
N ASP A 363 11.61 21.26 -0.17
CA ASP A 363 11.29 22.04 -1.38
C ASP A 363 10.12 21.41 -2.17
N ARG A 364 9.54 20.30 -1.68
CA ARG A 364 8.43 19.60 -2.31
C ARG A 364 7.11 20.31 -2.01
N SER A 365 6.68 21.17 -2.94
CA SER A 365 5.27 21.54 -3.05
C SER A 365 4.52 20.38 -3.72
N GLY A 366 3.71 19.65 -2.96
CA GLY A 366 2.94 18.52 -3.50
C GLY A 366 1.54 18.48 -2.88
N VAL A 367 0.55 18.18 -3.73
CA VAL A 367 -0.81 17.85 -3.27
C VAL A 367 -0.79 16.45 -2.70
N LEU A 368 -1.26 16.30 -1.46
CA LEU A 368 -1.43 15.01 -0.81
C LEU A 368 -2.78 14.42 -1.15
N ILE A 369 -3.83 15.23 -0.97
CA ILE A 369 -5.22 14.87 -1.19
C ILE A 369 -5.93 16.03 -1.90
N TYR A 370 -6.78 15.68 -2.86
CA TYR A 370 -7.76 16.58 -3.45
C TYR A 370 -9.10 16.37 -2.76
N VAL A 371 -9.79 17.45 -2.39
CA VAL A 371 -11.07 17.38 -1.67
C VAL A 371 -12.15 18.14 -2.45
N ILE A 372 -13.25 17.46 -2.73
CA ILE A 372 -14.41 18.01 -3.45
C ILE A 372 -15.61 17.95 -2.51
N ASP A 373 -16.11 19.11 -2.08
CA ASP A 373 -17.31 19.18 -1.25
C ASP A 373 -18.53 19.54 -2.12
N LEU A 374 -19.54 18.69 -2.05
CA LEU A 374 -20.78 18.74 -2.80
C LEU A 374 -21.95 18.99 -1.84
N THR A 375 -22.76 20.00 -2.16
CA THR A 375 -24.06 20.20 -1.52
C THR A 375 -25.11 19.26 -2.14
N PRO A 376 -26.26 19.05 -1.47
CA PRO A 376 -27.40 18.38 -2.09
C PRO A 376 -27.80 18.99 -3.44
N ALA A 377 -27.70 20.32 -3.58
CA ALA A 377 -28.02 21.02 -4.82
C ALA A 377 -27.01 20.71 -5.95
N ASP A 378 -25.72 20.56 -5.62
CA ASP A 378 -24.70 20.16 -6.60
C ASP A 378 -24.97 18.75 -7.12
N ILE A 379 -25.32 17.81 -6.23
CA ILE A 379 -25.68 16.43 -6.60
C ILE A 379 -26.93 16.44 -7.50
N ALA A 380 -27.96 17.19 -7.11
CA ALA A 380 -29.20 17.31 -7.87
C ALA A 380 -29.00 17.96 -9.25
N SER A 381 -28.00 18.83 -9.40
CA SER A 381 -27.83 19.65 -10.62
C SER A 381 -27.55 18.85 -11.89
N LEU A 382 -27.19 17.57 -11.78
CA LEU A 382 -26.92 16.69 -12.92
C LEU A 382 -28.05 15.67 -13.17
N GLN A 383 -28.94 15.49 -12.20
CA GLN A 383 -29.96 14.44 -12.24
C GLN A 383 -31.16 14.83 -13.11
N GLY A 384 -31.86 13.81 -13.62
CA GLY A 384 -32.95 13.97 -14.56
C GLY A 384 -32.50 14.19 -16.01
N LEU A 385 -33.40 13.96 -16.95
CA LEU A 385 -33.17 14.19 -18.38
C LEU A 385 -33.26 15.66 -18.74
N GLY A 386 -32.62 16.04 -19.85
CA GLY A 386 -32.71 17.39 -20.41
C GLY A 386 -34.14 17.74 -20.81
N ALA A 387 -34.42 19.04 -20.93
CA ALA A 387 -35.74 19.53 -21.35
C ALA A 387 -36.17 19.05 -22.75
N ASP A 388 -35.21 18.63 -23.58
CA ASP A 388 -35.40 18.02 -24.89
C ASP A 388 -35.57 16.48 -24.84
N GLY A 389 -35.65 15.90 -23.64
CA GLY A 389 -35.84 14.48 -23.42
C GLY A 389 -34.58 13.65 -23.62
N THR A 390 -33.40 14.27 -23.81
CA THR A 390 -32.12 13.59 -24.01
C THR A 390 -31.28 13.52 -22.74
N GLY A 391 -30.40 12.52 -22.65
CA GLY A 391 -29.50 12.39 -21.53
C GLY A 391 -28.77 11.04 -21.48
N ALA A 392 -28.42 10.62 -20.27
CA ALA A 392 -27.89 9.31 -19.96
C ALA A 392 -28.78 8.56 -18.96
N LEU A 393 -28.94 7.26 -19.19
CA LEU A 393 -29.49 6.30 -18.25
C LEU A 393 -28.34 5.47 -17.67
N TYR A 394 -28.20 5.45 -16.34
CA TYR A 394 -27.26 4.59 -15.65
C TYR A 394 -27.89 3.21 -15.38
N ILE A 395 -27.18 2.17 -15.78
CA ILE A 395 -27.52 0.78 -15.50
C ILE A 395 -26.61 0.28 -14.35
N PRO A 396 -27.15 -0.14 -13.20
CA PRO A 396 -26.33 -0.51 -12.04
C PRO A 396 -25.67 -1.87 -12.19
N GLU A 397 -26.31 -2.81 -12.91
CA GLU A 397 -25.84 -4.18 -13.05
C GLU A 397 -25.92 -4.65 -14.51
N TYR A 398 -24.93 -5.43 -14.94
CA TYR A 398 -24.97 -6.06 -16.27
C TYR A 398 -26.09 -7.10 -16.30
N GLY A 399 -27.05 -6.93 -17.21
CA GLY A 399 -28.27 -7.71 -17.16
C GLY A 399 -29.15 -7.56 -18.40
N ALA A 400 -30.15 -8.43 -18.49
CA ALA A 400 -31.23 -8.27 -19.43
C ALA A 400 -32.30 -7.35 -18.82
N TYR A 401 -32.61 -6.26 -19.51
CA TYR A 401 -33.58 -5.25 -19.10
C TYR A 401 -34.73 -5.15 -20.10
N ARG A 402 -35.87 -4.70 -19.60
CA ARG A 402 -36.95 -4.14 -20.44
C ARG A 402 -37.22 -2.73 -19.99
N LEU A 403 -37.35 -1.81 -20.94
CA LEU A 403 -37.61 -0.40 -20.67
C LEU A 403 -38.97 -0.03 -21.26
N SER A 404 -39.80 0.65 -20.48
CA SER A 404 -41.09 1.16 -20.92
C SER A 404 -41.12 2.66 -20.76
N GLY A 405 -41.27 3.36 -21.89
CA GLY A 405 -41.50 4.79 -21.91
C GLY A 405 -42.97 5.13 -21.63
N PRO A 406 -43.27 6.41 -21.39
CA PRO A 406 -44.64 6.93 -21.26
C PRO A 406 -45.49 6.63 -22.51
N TRP A 407 -46.80 6.49 -22.31
CA TRP A 407 -47.72 6.21 -23.42
C TRP A 407 -47.64 7.29 -24.51
N GLY A 408 -47.47 6.85 -25.76
CA GLY A 408 -47.39 7.74 -26.92
C GLY A 408 -46.01 8.38 -27.13
N THR A 409 -44.96 7.88 -26.45
CA THR A 409 -43.57 8.31 -26.66
C THR A 409 -42.77 7.27 -27.45
N ASN A 410 -41.76 7.73 -28.19
CA ASN A 410 -40.70 6.92 -28.73
C ASN A 410 -39.50 6.97 -27.78
N LEU A 411 -39.06 5.80 -27.32
CA LEU A 411 -37.87 5.65 -26.50
C LEU A 411 -36.70 5.21 -27.38
N TYR A 412 -35.59 5.94 -27.33
CA TYR A 412 -34.34 5.56 -27.95
C TYR A 412 -33.29 5.26 -26.88
N LEU A 413 -32.59 4.14 -27.02
CA LEU A 413 -31.42 3.77 -26.21
C LEU A 413 -30.23 3.51 -27.14
N ASP A 414 -29.10 4.15 -26.87
CA ASP A 414 -27.89 4.10 -27.70
C ASP A 414 -28.16 4.33 -29.21
N GLY A 415 -29.12 5.21 -29.49
CA GLY A 415 -29.57 5.57 -30.84
C GLY A 415 -30.57 4.63 -31.49
N GLN A 416 -30.93 3.50 -30.86
CA GLN A 416 -31.90 2.53 -31.36
C GLN A 416 -33.28 2.74 -30.74
N LEU A 417 -34.34 2.61 -31.54
CA LEU A 417 -35.73 2.65 -31.04
C LEU A 417 -36.01 1.38 -30.22
N VAL A 418 -36.58 1.55 -29.03
CA VAL A 418 -36.87 0.49 -28.06
C VAL A 418 -38.37 0.39 -27.81
N ASP A 419 -38.94 -0.81 -27.89
CA ASP A 419 -40.29 -1.15 -27.45
C ASP A 419 -40.27 -1.82 -26.06
N ALA A 420 -41.34 -1.66 -25.27
CA ALA A 420 -41.47 -2.27 -23.95
C ALA A 420 -41.43 -3.81 -23.94
N ARG A 421 -41.61 -4.44 -25.11
CA ARG A 421 -41.49 -5.89 -25.30
C ARG A 421 -40.05 -6.35 -25.53
N ASP A 422 -39.17 -5.44 -25.94
CA ASP A 422 -37.79 -5.76 -26.26
C ASP A 422 -37.03 -6.11 -24.99
N GLN A 423 -36.28 -7.21 -25.06
CA GLN A 423 -35.34 -7.59 -24.01
C GLN A 423 -33.94 -7.15 -24.45
N LEU A 424 -33.39 -6.17 -23.75
CA LEU A 424 -32.11 -5.54 -24.05
C LEU A 424 -31.04 -6.07 -23.12
N MET A 425 -29.93 -6.54 -23.65
CA MET A 425 -28.76 -6.88 -22.83
C MET A 425 -27.93 -5.60 -22.63
N LEU A 426 -27.91 -5.06 -21.41
CA LEU A 426 -27.26 -3.80 -21.09
C LEU A 426 -26.08 -4.03 -20.14
N GLY A 427 -24.94 -3.42 -20.45
CA GLY A 427 -23.78 -3.31 -19.56
C GLY A 427 -24.07 -2.39 -18.38
N ALA A 428 -23.38 -2.58 -17.27
CA ALA A 428 -23.44 -1.61 -16.18
C ALA A 428 -22.77 -0.29 -16.62
N GLY A 429 -23.26 0.87 -16.20
CA GLY A 429 -22.73 2.18 -16.62
C GLY A 429 -23.74 3.02 -17.40
N ASN A 430 -23.27 4.11 -18.01
CA ASN A 430 -24.12 5.08 -18.70
C ASN A 430 -24.43 4.67 -20.14
N HIS A 431 -25.71 4.75 -20.52
CA HIS A 431 -26.24 4.55 -21.86
C HIS A 431 -26.95 5.81 -22.35
N ALA A 432 -26.88 6.10 -23.66
CA ALA A 432 -27.51 7.29 -24.21
C ALA A 432 -29.01 7.05 -24.29
N ILE A 433 -29.82 7.98 -23.76
CA ILE A 433 -31.27 7.86 -23.77
C ILE A 433 -31.92 9.10 -24.38
N ARG A 434 -33.01 8.89 -25.13
CA ARG A 434 -33.85 9.96 -25.65
C ARG A 434 -35.32 9.55 -25.66
N ILE A 435 -36.19 10.41 -25.14
CA ILE A 435 -37.65 10.23 -25.11
C ILE A 435 -38.32 11.32 -25.95
N GLU A 436 -39.16 10.92 -26.91
CA GLU A 436 -39.86 11.85 -27.82
C GLU A 436 -41.38 11.60 -27.86
N PRO A 437 -42.23 12.58 -27.51
CA PRO A 437 -41.90 13.89 -26.94
C PRO A 437 -41.33 13.77 -25.51
N PRO A 438 -40.60 14.79 -25.03
CA PRO A 438 -40.01 14.78 -23.69
C PRO A 438 -41.06 14.70 -22.57
N GLY A 439 -40.70 13.99 -21.49
CA GLY A 439 -41.47 13.94 -20.24
C GLY A 439 -42.23 12.63 -20.02
N GLY A 440 -42.72 12.45 -18.79
CA GLY A 440 -43.38 11.24 -18.30
C GLY A 440 -42.44 10.31 -17.54
N LEU A 441 -43.00 9.25 -16.93
CA LEU A 441 -42.26 8.29 -16.11
C LEU A 441 -41.61 7.21 -16.99
N LEU A 442 -40.29 7.06 -16.86
CA LEU A 442 -39.57 5.91 -17.42
C LEU A 442 -39.63 4.77 -16.42
N GLU A 443 -40.00 3.59 -16.90
CA GLU A 443 -40.05 2.38 -16.09
C GLU A 443 -39.10 1.34 -16.66
N TRP A 444 -38.53 0.52 -15.78
CA TRP A 444 -37.66 -0.58 -16.16
C TRP A 444 -37.99 -1.86 -15.39
N ARG A 445 -37.44 -2.97 -15.84
CA ARG A 445 -37.32 -4.17 -15.02
C ARG A 445 -36.13 -4.99 -15.48
N GLN A 446 -35.49 -5.69 -14.55
CA GLN A 446 -34.56 -6.74 -14.88
C GLN A 446 -35.35 -8.00 -15.26
N SER A 447 -34.82 -8.85 -16.14
CA SER A 447 -35.57 -10.01 -16.69
C SER A 447 -36.11 -10.98 -15.64
N ASP A 448 -35.49 -11.00 -14.46
CA ASP A 448 -35.85 -11.88 -13.36
C ASP A 448 -37.00 -11.30 -12.51
N ASP A 449 -37.36 -10.03 -12.75
CA ASP A 449 -38.42 -9.33 -12.04
C ASP A 449 -39.78 -9.41 -12.75
N PHE A 450 -40.83 -9.53 -11.94
CA PHE A 450 -42.20 -9.66 -12.42
C PHE A 450 -42.86 -8.31 -12.74
N SER A 451 -42.49 -7.23 -12.05
CA SER A 451 -43.07 -5.89 -12.18
C SER A 451 -42.09 -4.91 -12.81
N PHE A 452 -42.63 -3.90 -13.50
CA PHE A 452 -41.89 -2.70 -13.84
C PHE A 452 -41.84 -1.78 -12.63
N ASP A 453 -40.66 -1.21 -12.39
CA ASP A 453 -40.43 -0.18 -11.39
C ASP A 453 -40.06 1.14 -12.07
N ALA A 454 -40.35 2.25 -11.41
CA ALA A 454 -39.87 3.56 -11.85
C ALA A 454 -38.33 3.56 -11.88
N VAL A 455 -37.74 4.07 -12.96
CA VAL A 455 -36.31 4.34 -12.99
C VAL A 455 -36.02 5.46 -11.98
N PRO A 456 -35.11 5.25 -11.00
CA PRO A 456 -34.76 6.28 -10.05
C PRO A 456 -34.21 7.53 -10.74
N GLU A 457 -34.60 8.72 -10.26
CA GLU A 457 -34.15 9.99 -10.85
C GLU A 457 -32.62 10.15 -10.80
N HIS A 458 -31.97 9.63 -9.76
CA HIS A 458 -30.51 9.59 -9.63
C HIS A 458 -29.82 8.57 -10.56
N PHE A 459 -30.55 7.88 -11.43
CA PHE A 459 -30.01 7.10 -12.56
C PHE A 459 -30.26 7.77 -13.92
N LEU A 460 -30.92 8.92 -13.95
CA LEU A 460 -31.12 9.71 -15.14
C LEU A 460 -30.25 10.96 -15.03
N TYR A 461 -29.57 11.32 -16.11
CA TYR A 461 -28.71 12.49 -16.13
C TYR A 461 -28.83 13.28 -17.42
N HIS A 462 -28.56 14.57 -17.35
CA HIS A 462 -28.47 15.46 -18.50
C HIS A 462 -27.03 15.96 -18.68
N HIS A 463 -26.79 16.67 -19.79
CA HIS A 463 -25.48 17.24 -20.09
C HIS A 463 -24.96 18.09 -18.91
N PRO A 464 -23.68 17.95 -18.49
CA PRO A 464 -22.57 17.30 -19.22
C PRO A 464 -22.42 15.79 -19.02
N VAL A 465 -23.27 15.12 -18.24
CA VAL A 465 -23.21 13.67 -18.10
C VAL A 465 -23.79 13.02 -19.37
N GLY A 466 -23.08 12.03 -19.90
CA GLY A 466 -23.47 11.31 -21.10
C GLY A 466 -23.01 9.85 -21.08
N ALA A 467 -23.36 9.12 -22.13
CA ALA A 467 -22.80 7.81 -22.43
C ALA A 467 -21.44 8.00 -23.10
N TYR A 468 -20.43 8.15 -22.26
CA TYR A 468 -19.05 8.44 -22.65
C TYR A 468 -18.10 7.37 -22.14
N GLY A 469 -16.96 7.21 -22.82
CA GLY A 469 -15.92 6.27 -22.43
C GLY A 469 -15.91 4.97 -23.24
N PHE A 470 -15.57 3.87 -22.58
CA PHE A 470 -15.27 2.58 -23.18
C PHE A 470 -16.25 1.50 -22.72
N THR A 471 -16.73 0.67 -23.63
CA THR A 471 -17.40 -0.58 -23.26
C THR A 471 -16.34 -1.62 -22.95
N GLY A 472 -16.35 -2.17 -21.75
CA GLY A 472 -15.47 -3.22 -21.26
C GLY A 472 -16.17 -4.58 -21.19
N TRP A 473 -15.63 -5.57 -21.88
CA TRP A 473 -16.06 -6.97 -21.85
C TRP A 473 -15.10 -7.77 -20.97
N TYR A 474 -15.59 -8.26 -19.83
CA TYR A 474 -14.81 -8.96 -18.82
C TYR A 474 -15.02 -10.48 -18.91
N TYR A 475 -13.93 -11.22 -18.79
CA TYR A 475 -13.88 -12.67 -18.95
C TYR A 475 -13.16 -13.32 -17.76
N ARG A 476 -13.72 -14.41 -17.23
CA ARG A 476 -13.01 -15.27 -16.28
C ARG A 476 -11.92 -16.04 -17.01
N ILE A 477 -10.67 -15.64 -16.79
CA ILE A 477 -9.50 -16.17 -17.51
C ILE A 477 -8.22 -15.94 -16.71
N ASP A 478 -7.23 -16.80 -16.92
CA ASP A 478 -5.99 -16.84 -16.14
C ASP A 478 -4.72 -16.60 -16.97
N ASN A 479 -4.84 -16.36 -18.28
CA ASN A 479 -3.69 -16.09 -19.15
C ASN A 479 -4.07 -15.27 -20.38
N GLN A 480 -3.04 -14.65 -20.98
CA GLN A 480 -3.14 -13.77 -22.15
C GLN A 480 -3.68 -14.49 -23.39
N ASP A 481 -3.16 -15.66 -23.74
CA ASP A 481 -3.56 -16.39 -24.96
C ASP A 481 -5.05 -16.73 -24.95
N SER A 482 -5.55 -17.14 -23.78
CA SER A 482 -6.95 -17.52 -23.61
C SER A 482 -7.86 -16.29 -23.61
N LEU A 483 -7.39 -15.12 -23.15
CA LEU A 483 -8.12 -13.86 -23.29
C LEU A 483 -8.26 -13.49 -24.76
N ILE A 484 -7.15 -13.49 -25.51
CA ILE A 484 -7.13 -13.18 -26.95
C ILE A 484 -8.06 -14.13 -27.72
N GLN A 485 -7.92 -15.44 -27.49
CA GLN A 485 -8.76 -16.45 -28.14
C GLN A 485 -10.25 -16.23 -27.86
N ARG A 486 -10.64 -15.90 -26.62
CA ARG A 486 -12.05 -15.63 -26.27
C ARG A 486 -12.62 -14.42 -26.99
N ILE A 487 -11.85 -13.33 -27.03
CA ILE A 487 -12.23 -12.10 -27.73
C ILE A 487 -12.42 -12.40 -29.23
N GLU A 488 -11.45 -13.07 -29.85
CA GLU A 488 -11.49 -13.38 -31.29
C GLU A 488 -12.58 -14.39 -31.66
N SER A 489 -12.91 -15.30 -30.75
CA SER A 489 -13.97 -16.30 -30.95
C SER A 489 -15.38 -15.77 -30.66
N GLY A 490 -15.52 -14.51 -30.22
CA GLY A 490 -16.83 -13.91 -29.90
C GLY A 490 -17.54 -14.61 -28.74
N ILE A 491 -16.80 -15.20 -27.79
CA ILE A 491 -17.39 -15.87 -26.64
C ILE A 491 -18.05 -14.81 -25.73
N SER A 492 -19.22 -15.14 -25.18
CA SER A 492 -19.94 -14.22 -24.29
C SER A 492 -19.12 -13.86 -23.04
N PRO A 493 -19.12 -12.57 -22.66
CA PRO A 493 -18.45 -12.09 -21.45
C PRO A 493 -19.17 -12.54 -20.18
N SER A 494 -18.44 -12.52 -19.06
CA SER A 494 -19.03 -12.71 -17.72
C SER A 494 -19.63 -11.42 -17.15
N LEU A 495 -19.14 -10.27 -17.60
CA LEU A 495 -19.59 -8.94 -17.21
C LEU A 495 -19.34 -7.97 -18.37
N VAL A 496 -20.27 -7.05 -18.62
CA VAL A 496 -20.06 -5.90 -19.51
C VAL A 496 -20.34 -4.61 -18.76
N ARG A 497 -19.50 -3.59 -18.95
CA ARG A 497 -19.74 -2.27 -18.37
C ARG A 497 -19.14 -1.13 -19.18
N VAL A 498 -19.68 0.06 -19.04
CA VAL A 498 -19.17 1.30 -19.63
C VAL A 498 -18.30 2.02 -18.60
N ASP A 499 -17.04 2.24 -18.95
CA ASP A 499 -16.03 2.91 -18.13
C ASP A 499 -15.68 4.28 -18.70
N PRO A 500 -15.78 5.38 -17.94
CA PRO A 500 -15.54 6.73 -18.47
C PRO A 500 -14.09 6.95 -18.89
N ALA A 501 -13.13 6.30 -18.21
CA ALA A 501 -11.71 6.40 -18.48
C ALA A 501 -10.99 5.11 -18.06
N LEU A 502 -9.78 4.89 -18.57
CA LEU A 502 -8.91 3.78 -18.20
C LEU A 502 -7.68 4.30 -17.45
N ASP A 503 -7.92 5.00 -16.33
CA ASP A 503 -6.89 5.61 -15.50
C ASP A 503 -7.23 5.36 -14.03
N ALA A 504 -6.84 4.21 -13.51
CA ALA A 504 -7.24 3.81 -12.16
C ALA A 504 -6.24 2.86 -11.51
N TYR A 505 -6.06 3.05 -10.20
CA TYR A 505 -5.44 2.08 -9.32
C TYR A 505 -6.48 1.60 -8.30
N PHE A 506 -7.02 0.39 -8.50
CA PHE A 506 -8.22 -0.08 -7.81
C PHE A 506 -8.05 -1.44 -7.13
N HIS A 507 -8.88 -1.64 -6.12
CA HIS A 507 -8.90 -2.81 -5.25
C HIS A 507 -10.29 -3.41 -5.07
N VAL A 508 -11.32 -2.59 -5.28
CA VAL A 508 -12.69 -3.04 -5.44
C VAL A 508 -12.81 -3.57 -6.86
N LEU A 509 -12.87 -4.89 -7.00
CA LEU A 509 -12.90 -5.56 -8.29
C LEU A 509 -14.33 -5.74 -8.76
N HIS A 510 -14.56 -5.47 -10.05
CA HIS A 510 -15.84 -5.73 -10.72
C HIS A 510 -16.07 -7.21 -11.01
N LEU A 511 -14.98 -7.96 -11.21
CA LEU A 511 -14.97 -9.40 -11.39
C LEU A 511 -13.83 -9.97 -10.52
N PRO A 512 -14.06 -11.02 -9.71
CA PRO A 512 -12.99 -11.62 -8.93
C PRO A 512 -11.86 -12.15 -9.83
N ARG A 513 -10.61 -11.96 -9.39
CA ARG A 513 -9.45 -12.54 -10.08
C ARG A 513 -9.52 -14.08 -10.10
N PRO A 514 -8.95 -14.73 -11.12
CA PRO A 514 -8.31 -14.12 -12.28
C PRO A 514 -9.33 -13.71 -13.35
N TYR A 515 -9.11 -12.56 -13.98
CA TYR A 515 -9.91 -12.12 -15.11
C TYR A 515 -9.08 -11.37 -16.16
N GLY A 516 -9.68 -11.22 -17.33
CA GLY A 516 -9.18 -10.38 -18.40
C GLY A 516 -10.32 -9.53 -18.95
N VAL A 517 -9.98 -8.42 -19.58
CA VAL A 517 -10.97 -7.47 -20.11
C VAL A 517 -10.49 -6.89 -21.42
N ALA A 518 -11.43 -6.66 -22.33
CA ALA A 518 -11.23 -5.85 -23.52
C ALA A 518 -12.11 -4.61 -23.39
N TRP A 519 -11.51 -3.42 -23.35
CA TRP A 519 -12.22 -2.16 -23.48
C TRP A 519 -12.19 -1.68 -24.93
N ARG A 520 -13.32 -1.20 -25.45
CA ARG A 520 -13.39 -0.56 -26.78
C ARG A 520 -14.19 0.74 -26.69
N GLY A 521 -13.71 1.76 -27.39
CA GLY A 521 -14.42 3.03 -27.54
C GLY A 521 -14.05 3.68 -28.86
N TRP A 522 -14.91 4.57 -29.33
CA TRP A 522 -14.66 5.39 -30.50
C TRP A 522 -14.13 6.76 -30.08
N LEU A 523 -12.83 6.99 -30.31
CA LEU A 523 -12.19 8.28 -30.07
C LEU A 523 -12.53 9.25 -31.21
N GLN A 524 -13.15 10.37 -30.85
CA GLN A 524 -13.39 11.48 -31.77
C GLN A 524 -12.15 12.39 -31.88
N VAL A 525 -11.47 12.30 -33.02
CA VAL A 525 -10.34 13.15 -33.39
C VAL A 525 -10.85 14.38 -34.13
N LYS A 526 -10.42 15.58 -33.72
CA LYS A 526 -10.85 16.86 -34.32
C LYS A 526 -9.86 17.40 -35.36
N GLU A 527 -8.57 17.15 -35.16
CA GLU A 527 -7.49 17.69 -35.99
C GLU A 527 -6.50 16.59 -36.36
N THR A 528 -5.99 16.63 -37.60
CA THR A 528 -4.93 15.72 -38.04
C THR A 528 -3.66 15.95 -37.22
N GLY A 529 -3.04 14.89 -36.74
CA GLY A 529 -1.65 14.96 -36.27
C GLY A 529 -1.17 13.72 -35.53
N SER A 530 0.02 13.87 -34.95
CA SER A 530 0.68 12.88 -34.10
C SER A 530 0.08 12.90 -32.70
N TYR A 531 -0.69 11.86 -32.35
CA TYR A 531 -1.21 11.65 -31.00
C TYR A 531 -0.32 10.68 -30.25
N GLY A 532 0.21 11.10 -29.11
CA GLY A 532 0.93 10.22 -28.20
C GLY A 532 -0.03 9.43 -27.33
N PHE A 533 0.29 8.16 -27.06
CA PHE A 533 -0.36 7.32 -26.06
C PHE A 533 0.67 6.78 -25.08
N SER A 534 0.29 6.72 -23.80
CA SER A 534 1.03 6.05 -22.74
C SER A 534 0.16 4.96 -22.14
N LEU A 535 0.73 3.76 -22.00
CA LEU A 535 0.06 2.60 -21.42
C LEU A 535 0.90 2.05 -20.27
N ARG A 536 0.27 1.82 -19.13
CA ARG A 536 0.88 1.14 -17.98
C ARG A 536 -0.15 0.24 -17.32
N ALA A 537 0.26 -0.98 -16.97
CA ALA A 537 -0.58 -1.94 -16.27
C ALA A 537 0.25 -2.73 -15.25
N ILE A 538 -0.36 -3.19 -14.16
CA ILE A 538 0.35 -3.99 -13.14
C ILE A 538 0.86 -5.32 -13.70
N GLU A 539 0.13 -5.96 -14.60
CA GLU A 539 0.53 -7.21 -15.23
C GLU A 539 0.78 -7.00 -16.73
N TRP A 540 -0.27 -7.16 -17.54
CA TRP A 540 -0.19 -7.08 -19.00
C TRP A 540 -1.31 -6.20 -19.54
N ALA A 541 -0.96 -5.32 -20.47
CA ALA A 541 -1.93 -4.64 -21.31
C ALA A 541 -1.42 -4.42 -22.74
N GLU A 542 -2.36 -4.40 -23.67
CA GLU A 542 -2.15 -4.14 -25.09
C GLU A 542 -3.07 -3.01 -25.55
N LEU A 543 -2.53 -2.04 -26.30
CA LEU A 543 -3.27 -0.97 -26.96
C LEU A 543 -3.33 -1.23 -28.47
N ARG A 544 -4.55 -1.19 -29.00
CA ARG A 544 -4.85 -1.29 -30.43
C ARG A 544 -5.59 -0.05 -30.90
N VAL A 545 -5.22 0.44 -32.07
CA VAL A 545 -5.89 1.57 -32.75
C VAL A 545 -6.31 1.11 -34.14
N ASN A 546 -7.61 1.25 -34.45
CA ASN A 546 -8.21 0.76 -35.70
C ASN A 546 -7.83 -0.72 -36.00
N GLY A 547 -7.86 -1.56 -34.96
CA GLY A 547 -7.54 -2.99 -35.02
C GLY A 547 -6.05 -3.35 -35.02
N THR A 548 -5.15 -2.39 -35.21
CA THR A 548 -3.70 -2.61 -35.25
C THR A 548 -3.08 -2.42 -33.87
N GLN A 549 -2.26 -3.38 -33.41
CA GLN A 549 -1.51 -3.26 -32.16
C GLN A 549 -0.45 -2.16 -32.29
N VAL A 550 -0.51 -1.15 -31.43
CA VAL A 550 0.41 0.01 -31.44
C VAL A 550 1.29 0.08 -30.19
N ALA A 551 0.91 -0.59 -29.10
CA ALA A 551 1.72 -0.75 -27.90
C ALA A 551 1.35 -2.00 -27.10
N GLU A 552 2.31 -2.53 -26.35
CA GLU A 552 2.16 -3.61 -25.38
C GLU A 552 3.11 -3.33 -24.22
N THR A 553 2.66 -3.58 -22.99
CA THR A 553 3.48 -3.35 -21.79
C THR A 553 4.68 -4.29 -21.78
N PRO A 554 5.92 -3.79 -21.60
CA PRO A 554 7.13 -4.62 -21.65
C PRO A 554 7.32 -5.53 -20.43
N GLY A 555 6.59 -5.25 -19.35
CA GLY A 555 6.55 -6.05 -18.14
C GLY A 555 5.67 -5.42 -17.06
N PRO A 556 5.51 -6.11 -15.92
CA PRO A 556 4.68 -5.66 -14.81
C PRO A 556 4.99 -4.24 -14.34
N ASP A 557 3.96 -3.40 -14.27
CA ASP A 557 3.98 -2.01 -13.82
C ASP A 557 4.95 -1.09 -14.59
N GLN A 558 5.41 -1.51 -15.77
CA GLN A 558 6.23 -0.71 -16.66
C GLN A 558 5.37 0.09 -17.65
N THR A 559 5.84 1.29 -17.98
CA THR A 559 5.14 2.19 -18.92
C THR A 559 5.72 2.04 -20.32
N ILE A 560 4.85 1.97 -21.32
CA ILE A 560 5.20 2.07 -22.74
C ILE A 560 4.58 3.34 -23.33
N TYR A 561 5.29 3.96 -24.26
CA TYR A 561 4.84 5.14 -25.00
C TYR A 561 4.84 4.82 -26.50
N THR A 562 3.83 5.31 -27.20
CA THR A 562 3.71 5.15 -28.66
C THR A 562 3.08 6.40 -29.26
N THR A 563 3.23 6.59 -30.56
CA THR A 563 2.62 7.71 -31.28
C THR A 563 1.90 7.18 -32.52
N VAL A 564 0.70 7.70 -32.77
CA VAL A 564 -0.14 7.31 -33.90
C VAL A 564 -0.59 8.56 -34.64
N GLU A 565 -0.46 8.56 -35.97
CA GLU A 565 -1.02 9.60 -36.83
C GLU A 565 -2.51 9.36 -37.02
N LEU A 566 -3.35 10.31 -36.60
CA LEU A 566 -4.81 10.20 -36.70
C LEU A 566 -5.37 11.38 -37.50
N PRO A 567 -6.09 11.14 -38.61
CA PRO A 567 -6.92 12.16 -39.26
C PRO A 567 -8.17 12.51 -38.42
N PRO A 568 -8.88 13.61 -38.73
CA PRO A 568 -10.18 13.91 -38.15
C PRO A 568 -11.19 12.79 -38.44
N GLY A 569 -11.94 12.39 -37.42
CA GLY A 569 -12.91 11.31 -37.53
C GLY A 569 -13.00 10.45 -36.28
N LEU A 570 -13.76 9.36 -36.38
CA LEU A 570 -13.85 8.34 -35.33
C LEU A 570 -12.77 7.28 -35.54
N HIS A 571 -12.03 7.01 -34.49
CA HIS A 571 -10.99 5.97 -34.45
C HIS A 571 -11.32 4.97 -33.36
N GLU A 572 -11.27 3.69 -33.69
CA GLU A 572 -11.47 2.64 -32.69
C GLU A 572 -10.23 2.57 -31.81
N ILE A 573 -10.42 2.69 -30.50
CA ILE A 573 -9.40 2.42 -29.49
C ILE A 573 -9.81 1.18 -28.72
N GLN A 574 -8.94 0.17 -28.70
CA GLN A 574 -9.13 -1.04 -27.92
C GLN A 574 -7.96 -1.22 -26.94
N VAL A 575 -8.26 -1.46 -25.67
CA VAL A 575 -7.28 -1.87 -24.65
C VAL A 575 -7.64 -3.25 -24.16
N ARG A 576 -6.70 -4.18 -24.20
CA ARG A 576 -6.83 -5.50 -23.56
C ARG A 576 -5.98 -5.52 -22.31
N PHE A 577 -6.48 -6.11 -21.23
CA PHE A 577 -5.82 -6.12 -19.94
C PHE A 577 -6.06 -7.46 -19.24
N LEU A 578 -5.03 -7.93 -18.55
CA LEU A 578 -5.05 -9.16 -17.76
C LEU A 578 -4.81 -8.82 -16.28
N ASP A 579 -5.59 -9.46 -15.41
CA ASP A 579 -5.55 -9.24 -13.96
C ASP A 579 -5.60 -10.57 -13.20
N THR A 580 -4.42 -11.16 -13.01
CA THR A 580 -4.23 -12.43 -12.28
C THR A 580 -3.49 -12.25 -10.96
N VAL A 581 -2.79 -11.13 -10.79
CA VAL A 581 -1.95 -10.84 -9.62
C VAL A 581 -2.66 -9.90 -8.63
N PRO A 582 -2.29 -9.88 -7.34
CA PRO A 582 -2.82 -8.88 -6.41
C PRO A 582 -2.55 -7.46 -6.91
N TYR A 583 -3.44 -6.52 -6.57
CA TYR A 583 -3.43 -5.11 -7.00
C TYR A 583 -3.83 -4.92 -8.48
N SER A 584 -4.72 -3.97 -8.79
CA SER A 584 -5.19 -3.75 -10.18
C SER A 584 -4.92 -2.33 -10.61
N ARG A 585 -4.14 -2.14 -11.67
CA ARG A 585 -3.81 -0.81 -12.20
C ARG A 585 -3.82 -0.85 -13.72
N ILE A 586 -4.44 0.18 -14.29
CA ILE A 586 -4.40 0.49 -15.70
C ILE A 586 -4.33 2.01 -15.86
N HIS A 587 -3.41 2.48 -16.69
CA HIS A 587 -3.31 3.87 -17.09
C HIS A 587 -3.17 3.94 -18.60
N LEU A 588 -4.21 4.44 -19.27
CA LEU A 588 -4.19 4.88 -20.65
C LEU A 588 -4.23 6.41 -20.64
N LEU A 589 -3.09 7.03 -20.94
CA LEU A 589 -2.97 8.48 -21.07
C LEU A 589 -2.73 8.84 -22.53
N TRP A 590 -3.10 10.06 -22.91
CA TRP A 590 -2.88 10.59 -24.26
C TRP A 590 -2.16 11.94 -24.23
N GLN A 591 -1.59 12.29 -25.38
CA GLN A 591 -0.97 13.58 -25.64
C GLN A 591 -1.43 14.06 -27.04
N PRO A 592 -2.37 15.01 -27.11
CA PRO A 592 -2.79 15.60 -28.38
C PRO A 592 -1.64 16.34 -29.09
N PRO A 593 -1.72 16.53 -30.43
CA PRO A 593 -0.72 17.27 -31.19
C PRO A 593 -0.44 18.65 -30.58
N GLY A 594 0.84 18.98 -30.41
CA GLY A 594 1.28 20.28 -29.89
C GLY A 594 1.09 20.51 -28.39
N GLN A 595 0.50 19.57 -27.64
CA GLN A 595 0.43 19.64 -26.18
C GLN A 595 1.67 19.01 -25.53
N GLN A 596 2.02 19.45 -24.32
CA GLN A 596 3.11 18.86 -23.52
C GLN A 596 2.53 18.01 -22.39
N GLY A 597 3.08 16.81 -22.22
CA GLY A 597 2.71 15.89 -21.15
C GLY A 597 1.53 14.98 -21.50
N PHE A 598 1.50 13.82 -20.85
CA PHE A 598 0.43 12.85 -20.96
C PHE A 598 -0.65 13.15 -19.91
N THR A 599 -1.91 13.12 -20.33
CA THR A 599 -3.07 13.34 -19.47
C THR A 599 -4.10 12.24 -19.68
N THR A 600 -5.04 12.10 -18.77
CA THR A 600 -6.18 11.20 -18.96
C THR A 600 -7.07 11.75 -20.07
N PRO A 601 -7.41 10.95 -21.09
CA PRO A 601 -8.32 11.41 -22.13
C PRO A 601 -9.68 11.80 -21.51
N PRO A 602 -10.22 12.99 -21.80
CA PRO A 602 -11.56 13.36 -21.37
C PRO A 602 -12.58 12.31 -21.84
N PRO A 603 -13.44 11.78 -20.94
CA PRO A 603 -14.43 10.76 -21.30
C PRO A 603 -15.27 11.15 -22.52
N GLU A 604 -15.62 12.43 -22.63
CA GLU A 604 -16.50 13.01 -23.65
C GLU A 604 -15.96 12.88 -25.09
N LEU A 605 -14.68 12.53 -25.23
CA LEU A 605 -14.07 12.22 -26.53
C LEU A 605 -14.32 10.80 -27.00
N PHE A 606 -14.77 9.92 -26.11
CA PHE A 606 -15.02 8.52 -26.39
C PHE A 606 -16.52 8.25 -26.38
N SER A 607 -17.01 7.68 -27.47
CA SER A 607 -18.33 7.05 -27.48
C SER A 607 -18.19 5.56 -27.19
N PRO A 608 -18.96 4.99 -26.25
CA PRO A 608 -18.94 3.57 -25.96
C PRO A 608 -19.21 2.75 -27.21
N PHE A 609 -18.53 1.61 -27.32
CA PHE A 609 -18.70 0.70 -28.44
C PHE A 609 -20.00 -0.10 -28.25
N PRO A 610 -20.84 -0.28 -29.29
CA PRO A 610 -22.13 -0.95 -29.15
C PRO A 610 -21.99 -2.44 -28.75
N TYR A 611 -23.04 -2.97 -28.14
CA TYR A 611 -23.14 -4.33 -27.61
C TYR A 611 -23.12 -5.43 -28.66
#